data_AF-A0A0C5G9T9-F1
#
_entry.id   AF-A0A0C5G9T9-F1
#
_cell.length_a   1.000
_cell.length_b   1.000
_cell.length_c   1.000
_cell.angle_alpha   90.00
_cell.angle_beta   90.00
_cell.angle_gamma   90.00
#
_symmetry.space_group_name_H-M   'P 1'
#
loop_
_entity.id
_entity.type
_entity.pdbx_description
1 polymer ?
#
loop_
_entity_poly.entity_id
_entity_poly.type
_entity_poly.pdbx_seq_one_letter_code
_entity_poly.pdbx_strand_id
1 'polypeptide(L)' 'MMSPAPVLGLLPAEPDPVAGCATCQGLAREREAARAARDGSRVSDCNVLIRAHPHGPRPSGRRY' A
#
# COMPACT_ATOMS: atom_id res chain seq x y z
N MET A 1 30.39 20.05 -13.99
CA MET A 1 28.97 20.46 -13.92
C MET A 1 28.29 19.40 -13.05
N MET A 2 27.91 19.70 -11.81
CA MET A 2 27.16 18.73 -10.99
C MET A 2 25.70 18.77 -11.43
N SER A 3 25.18 17.63 -11.88
CA SER A 3 23.74 17.47 -12.08
C SER A 3 23.02 17.60 -10.73
N PRO A 4 21.86 18.26 -10.67
CA PRO A 4 21.09 18.32 -9.43
C PRO A 4 20.66 16.92 -9.00
N ALA A 5 20.62 16.68 -7.69
CA ALA A 5 20.11 15.41 -7.17
C ALA A 5 18.66 15.19 -7.63
N PRO A 6 18.30 13.97 -8.04
CA PRO A 6 16.92 13.69 -8.43
C PRO A 6 16.01 13.87 -7.22
N VAL A 7 14.97 14.68 -7.39
CA VAL A 7 13.87 14.74 -6.43
C VAL A 7 13.04 13.49 -6.62
N LEU A 8 13.20 12.52 -5.71
CA LEU A 8 12.21 11.47 -5.52
C LEU A 8 10.94 12.19 -5.03
N GLY A 9 9.91 12.25 -5.88
CA GLY A 9 8.67 12.99 -5.59
C GLY A 9 8.02 12.59 -4.26
N LEU A 10 7.03 13.37 -3.81
CA LEU A 10 6.29 13.07 -2.58
C LEU A 10 5.83 11.61 -2.56
N LEU A 11 6.10 10.90 -1.46
CA LEU A 11 5.56 9.56 -1.26
C LEU A 11 4.02 9.65 -1.30
N PRO A 12 3.35 8.74 -2.02
CA PRO A 12 1.90 8.73 -2.07
C PRO A 12 1.32 8.50 -0.68
N ALA A 13 0.25 9.22 -0.36
CA ALA A 13 -0.47 9.10 0.90
C ALA A 13 -0.84 7.64 1.21
N GLU A 14 -0.90 7.31 2.49
CA GLU A 14 -1.27 5.97 2.91
C GLU A 14 -2.69 5.63 2.43
N PRO A 15 -2.92 4.43 1.88
CA PRO A 15 -4.22 4.04 1.35
C PRO A 15 -5.22 3.80 2.49
N ASP A 16 -6.48 4.18 2.24
CA ASP A 16 -7.60 3.82 3.08
C ASP A 16 -8.06 2.38 2.82
N PRO A 17 -8.40 1.61 3.86
CA PRO A 17 -9.00 0.30 3.68
C PRO A 17 -10.42 0.42 3.11
N VAL A 18 -10.77 -0.46 2.18
CA VAL A 18 -12.12 -0.48 1.62
C VAL A 18 -13.14 -0.95 2.66
N ALA A 19 -14.18 -0.14 2.87
CA ALA A 19 -15.27 -0.46 3.77
C ALA A 19 -15.96 -1.79 3.39
N GLY A 20 -16.22 -2.63 4.39
CA GLY A 20 -16.84 -3.95 4.19
C GLY A 20 -15.89 -5.05 3.68
N CYS A 21 -14.64 -4.74 3.35
CA CYS A 21 -13.66 -5.77 2.99
C CYS A 21 -12.87 -6.24 4.22
N ALA A 22 -13.09 -7.50 4.63
CA ALA A 22 -12.37 -8.09 5.75
C ALA A 22 -10.84 -8.07 5.57
N THR A 23 -10.34 -8.31 4.36
CA THR A 23 -8.89 -8.29 4.05
C THR A 23 -8.30 -6.90 4.28
N CYS A 24 -8.89 -5.86 3.70
CA CYS A 24 -8.39 -4.49 3.86
C CYS A 24 -8.46 -4.03 5.32
N GLN A 25 -9.52 -4.40 6.04
CA GLN A 25 -9.65 -4.06 7.45
C GLN A 25 -8.63 -4.82 8.33
N GLY A 26 -8.34 -6.08 8.00
CA GLY A 26 -7.27 -6.84 8.64
C GLY A 26 -5.90 -6.20 8.43
N LEU A 27 -5.58 -5.83 7.18
CA LEU A 27 -4.34 -5.14 6.83
C LEU A 27 -4.22 -3.77 7.51
N ALA A 28 -5.32 -3.03 7.69
CA ALA A 28 -5.32 -1.77 8.41
C ALA A 28 -5.00 -1.94 9.90
N ARG A 29 -5.54 -2.98 10.54
CA ARG A 29 -5.22 -3.31 11.94
C ARG A 29 -3.77 -3.75 12.09
N GLU A 30 -3.29 -4.56 11.16
CA GLU A 30 -1.90 -5.00 11.14
C GLU A 30 -0.93 -3.84 10.93
N ARG A 31 -1.27 -2.91 10.03
CA ARG A 31 -0.52 -1.67 9.83
C ARG A 31 -0.41 -0.86 11.11
N GLU A 32 -1.49 -0.74 11.87
CA GLU A 32 -1.46 -0.01 13.15
C GLU A 32 -0.58 -0.72 14.20
N ALA A 33 -0.65 -2.04 14.28
CA ALA A 33 0.23 -2.83 15.14
C ALA A 33 1.71 -2.67 14.74
N ALA A 34 2.01 -2.67 13.44
CA ALA A 34 3.36 -2.43 12.93
C ALA A 34 3.88 -1.02 13.25
N ARG A 35 3.02 0.01 13.18
CA ARG A 35 3.38 1.37 13.62
C ARG A 35 3.72 1.41 15.10
N ALA A 36 2.91 0.77 15.94
CA ALA A 36 3.16 0.67 17.37
C ALA A 36 4.49 -0.03 17.67
N ALA A 37 4.85 -1.04 16.87
CA ALA A 37 6.12 -1.76 16.95
C ALA A 37 7.31 -1.03 16.29
N ARG A 38 7.09 0.14 15.67
CA ARG A 38 8.09 0.89 14.87
C ARG A 38 8.66 0.11 13.70
N ASP A 39 7.90 -0.86 13.18
CA ASP A 39 8.25 -1.65 11.99
C ASP A 39 7.77 -0.95 10.72
N GLY A 40 8.61 -0.06 10.18
CA GLY A 40 8.30 0.70 8.97
C GLY A 40 8.21 -0.16 7.71
N SER A 41 8.93 -1.29 7.65
CA SER A 41 8.84 -2.21 6.51
C SER A 41 7.44 -2.81 6.44
N ARG A 42 6.94 -3.30 7.57
CA ARG A 42 5.62 -3.92 7.64
C ARG A 42 4.49 -2.93 7.38
N VAL A 43 4.61 -1.69 7.83
CA VAL A 43 3.67 -0.61 7.48
C VAL A 43 3.60 -0.41 5.96
N SER A 44 4.76 -0.35 5.30
CA SER A 44 4.85 -0.22 3.86
C SER A 44 4.23 -1.42 3.13
N ASP A 45 4.48 -2.64 3.59
CA ASP A 45 3.89 -3.85 2.99
C ASP A 45 2.37 -3.85 3.09
N CYS A 46 1.80 -3.51 4.25
CA CYS A 46 0.35 -3.37 4.41
C CYS A 46 -0.22 -2.31 3.45
N ASN A 47 0.47 -1.19 3.25
CA ASN A 47 0.07 -0.15 2.31
C ASN A 47 0.07 -0.65 0.85
N VAL A 48 1.08 -1.42 0.45
CA VAL A 48 1.11 -2.04 -0.89
C VAL A 48 -0.03 -3.03 -1.06
N LEU A 49 -0.27 -3.89 -0.07
CA LEU A 49 -1.32 -4.91 -0.12
C LEU A 49 -2.73 -4.30 -0.18
N ILE A 50 -3.02 -3.23 0.58
CA ILE A 50 -4.31 -2.53 0.51
C ILE A 50 -4.53 -1.96 -0.91
N ARG A 51 -3.51 -1.35 -1.53
CA ARG A 51 -3.61 -0.79 -2.89
C ARG A 51 -3.80 -1.87 -3.96
N ALA A 52 -3.16 -3.02 -3.78
CA ALA A 52 -3.18 -4.11 -4.75
C ALA A 52 -4.42 -5.01 -4.62
N HIS A 53 -5.16 -4.92 -3.51
CA HIS A 53 -6.29 -5.80 -3.27
C HIS A 53 -7.44 -5.50 -4.26
N PRO A 54 -7.84 -6.47 -5.09
CA PRO A 54 -8.83 -6.22 -6.14
C PRO A 54 -10.24 -6.07 -5.55
N HIS A 55 -10.91 -4.95 -5.87
CA HIS A 55 -12.31 -4.69 -5.52
C HIS A 55 -13.25 -4.60 -6.72
N GLY A 56 -12.70 -4.67 -7.94
CA GLY A 56 -13.45 -4.73 -9.19
C GLY A 56 -13.39 -6.12 -9.82
N PRO A 57 -14.11 -6.34 -10.94
CA PRO A 57 -13.94 -7.56 -11.73
C PRO A 57 -12.47 -7.72 -12.07
N ARG A 58 -11.92 -8.93 -11.84
CA ARG A 58 -10.54 -9.25 -12.18
C ARG A 58 -10.32 -8.84 -13.64
N PRO A 59 -9.30 -8.02 -13.98
CA PRO A 59 -8.97 -7.80 -15.37
C PRO A 59 -8.70 -9.18 -15.97
N SER A 60 -9.57 -9.60 -16.88
CA SER A 60 -9.39 -10.85 -17.63
C SER A 60 -8.00 -10.76 -18.25
N GLY A 61 -7.08 -11.59 -17.77
CA GLY A 61 -5.67 -11.50 -18.10
C GLY A 61 -5.48 -11.34 -19.60
N ARG A 62 -4.69 -10.35 -19.98
CA ARG A 62 -4.27 -10.14 -21.36
C ARG A 62 -3.53 -11.41 -21.78
N ARG A 63 -4.18 -12.26 -22.57
CA ARG A 63 -3.55 -13.41 -23.22
C ARG A 63 -2.61 -12.82 -24.28
N TYR A 64 -1.32 -13.09 -24.15
CA TYR A 64 -0.37 -12.86 -25.24
C TYR A 64 -0.56 -13.94 -26.30
#